data_AF-A0A0R2TAH5-F1
#
_entry.id   AF-A0A0R2TAH5-F1
#
_cell.length_a   1.000
_cell.length_b   1.000
_cell.length_c   1.000
_cell.angle_alpha   90.00
_cell.angle_beta   90.00
_cell.angle_gamma   90.00
#
_symmetry.space_group_name_H-M   'P 1'
#
loop_
_entity.id
_entity.type
_entity.pdbx_description
1 polymer ?
#
loop_
_entity_poly.entity_id
_entity_poly.type
_entity_poly.pdbx_seq_one_letter_code
_entity_poly.pdbx_strand_id
1 'polypeptide(L)'
;MGGEGGPSTTVAATLLALQQNPMLSVILVGDEREIRSSAPTLEAFSGRYDIVHTPKTFLDTDKPASILRSGRDSSLYRCVEIHQQGQASAVVSAGNTGALLLLGRHLLKTVEGVELPAIVATLPDINSKALLLDVGANLACSPRQLEQFAIMGSVLAQKQFGCAPRVALLNVGAEEYKGTADVQETARLLETQETINFSGFVEANAVFEGHAEVIVCDGFVGNVMIKASAGAVNALISQIISNITVSEEASIRAVYSRLNPQRFNGATLLGLQGNIVKSHGNADIFGFSCAINQAYNEQRDAIPSLIREAIASAA
;
A
#
# COMPACT_ATOMS: atom_id res chain seq x y z
N MET A 1 -4.35 -11.69 -12.56
CA MET A 1 -3.65 -12.98 -12.29
C MET A 1 -3.22 -13.14 -10.84
N GLY A 2 -2.42 -12.23 -10.27
CA GLY A 2 -1.88 -12.41 -8.91
C GLY A 2 -2.93 -12.37 -7.79
N GLY A 3 -2.61 -13.01 -6.66
CA GLY A 3 -3.50 -13.21 -5.52
C GLY A 3 -4.09 -14.62 -5.48
N GLU A 4 -4.48 -15.10 -4.29
CA GLU A 4 -4.98 -16.46 -4.07
C GLU A 4 -6.30 -16.72 -4.83
N GLY A 5 -7.15 -15.70 -4.93
CA GLY A 5 -8.40 -15.77 -5.71
C GLY A 5 -8.22 -15.58 -7.22
N GLY A 6 -7.02 -15.20 -7.68
CA GLY A 6 -6.72 -15.07 -9.10
C GLY A 6 -7.67 -14.15 -9.90
N PRO A 7 -7.92 -14.45 -11.19
CA PRO A 7 -8.83 -13.68 -12.04
C PRO A 7 -10.27 -13.58 -11.54
N SER A 8 -10.80 -14.60 -10.85
CA SER A 8 -12.19 -14.57 -10.37
C SER A 8 -12.43 -13.44 -9.36
N THR A 9 -11.49 -13.24 -8.44
CA THR A 9 -11.55 -12.10 -7.50
C THR A 9 -11.15 -10.79 -8.16
N THR A 10 -10.00 -10.76 -8.84
CA THR A 10 -9.42 -9.49 -9.34
C THR A 10 -10.27 -8.86 -10.44
N VAL A 11 -10.89 -9.66 -11.31
CA VAL A 11 -11.77 -9.13 -12.36
C VAL A 11 -13.12 -8.72 -11.79
N ALA A 12 -13.72 -9.51 -10.89
CA ALA A 12 -14.96 -9.10 -10.23
C ALA A 12 -14.80 -7.78 -9.43
N ALA A 13 -13.67 -7.62 -8.74
CA ALA A 13 -13.34 -6.37 -8.05
C ALA A 13 -13.16 -5.19 -9.02
N THR A 14 -12.59 -5.46 -10.20
CA THR A 14 -12.45 -4.45 -11.24
C THR A 14 -13.80 -3.99 -11.80
N LEU A 15 -14.72 -4.93 -12.04
CA LEU A 15 -16.09 -4.60 -12.45
C LEU A 15 -16.80 -3.73 -11.40
N LEU A 16 -16.62 -4.06 -10.11
CA LEU A 16 -17.15 -3.26 -9.01
C LEU A 16 -16.58 -1.83 -9.03
N ALA A 17 -15.26 -1.67 -9.19
CA ALA A 17 -14.63 -0.36 -9.27
C ALA A 17 -15.10 0.45 -10.51
N LEU A 18 -15.23 -0.19 -11.67
CA LEU A 18 -15.73 0.43 -12.90
C LEU A 18 -17.21 0.88 -12.79
N GLN A 19 -18.02 0.15 -12.01
CA GLN A 19 -19.40 0.51 -11.72
C GLN A 19 -19.47 1.74 -10.81
N GLN A 20 -18.57 1.83 -9.82
CA GLN A 20 -18.52 2.93 -8.86
C GLN A 20 -17.93 4.21 -9.45
N ASN A 21 -17.03 4.08 -10.43
CA ASN A 21 -16.31 5.22 -11.00
C ASN A 21 -16.45 5.27 -12.53
N PRO A 22 -17.31 6.16 -13.06
CA PRO A 22 -17.50 6.33 -14.51
C PRO A 22 -16.24 6.79 -15.26
N MET A 23 -15.32 7.48 -14.57
CA MET A 23 -14.07 8.01 -15.15
C MET A 23 -12.93 6.99 -15.16
N LEU A 24 -13.11 5.84 -14.51
CA LEU A 24 -12.10 4.79 -14.47
C LEU A 24 -12.11 4.00 -15.78
N SER A 25 -10.92 3.80 -16.35
CA SER A 25 -10.63 2.80 -17.37
C SER A 25 -9.51 1.89 -16.88
N VAL A 26 -9.48 0.65 -17.35
CA VAL A 26 -8.55 -0.38 -16.86
C VAL A 26 -7.89 -1.17 -17.98
N ILE A 27 -6.66 -1.62 -17.75
CA ILE A 27 -6.00 -2.59 -18.63
C ILE A 27 -5.79 -3.86 -17.81
N LEU A 28 -6.48 -4.93 -18.20
CA LEU A 28 -6.38 -6.24 -17.56
C LEU A 28 -5.27 -7.05 -18.23
N VAL A 29 -4.24 -7.42 -17.47
CA VAL A 29 -3.07 -8.13 -18.00
C VAL A 29 -3.02 -9.55 -17.47
N GLY A 30 -3.02 -10.55 -18.36
CA GLY A 30 -3.03 -11.96 -17.96
C GLY A 30 -3.54 -12.92 -19.03
N ASP A 31 -3.89 -14.14 -18.62
CA ASP A 31 -4.49 -15.10 -19.54
C ASP A 31 -5.87 -14.61 -19.96
N GLU A 32 -6.06 -14.37 -21.26
CA GLU A 32 -7.29 -13.75 -21.76
C GLU A 32 -8.50 -14.68 -21.58
N ARG A 33 -8.29 -16.00 -21.67
CA ARG A 33 -9.36 -16.97 -21.50
C ARG A 33 -9.84 -16.97 -20.05
N GLU A 34 -8.92 -16.93 -19.09
CA GLU A 34 -9.26 -16.87 -17.66
C GLU A 34 -9.91 -15.53 -17.27
N ILE A 35 -9.45 -14.42 -17.84
CA ILE A 35 -10.03 -13.10 -17.60
C ILE A 35 -11.48 -13.07 -18.11
N ARG A 36 -11.70 -13.51 -19.36
CA ARG A 36 -13.04 -13.50 -19.96
C ARG A 36 -14.00 -14.45 -19.27
N SER A 37 -13.54 -15.65 -18.87
CA SER A 37 -14.39 -16.60 -18.14
C SER A 37 -14.79 -16.09 -16.76
N SER A 38 -13.94 -15.27 -16.12
CA SER A 38 -14.19 -14.66 -14.82
C SER A 38 -15.09 -13.43 -14.87
N ALA A 39 -15.50 -12.98 -16.07
CA ALA A 39 -16.13 -11.68 -16.26
C ALA A 39 -17.29 -11.70 -17.28
N PRO A 40 -18.38 -12.44 -17.02
CA PRO A 40 -19.49 -12.56 -17.97
C PRO A 40 -20.13 -11.22 -18.33
N THR A 41 -20.05 -10.24 -17.43
CA THR A 41 -20.64 -8.90 -17.58
C THR A 41 -19.62 -7.83 -18.01
N LEU A 42 -18.38 -8.21 -18.34
CA LEU A 42 -17.33 -7.25 -18.71
C LEU A 42 -17.70 -6.43 -19.95
N GLU A 43 -18.41 -7.04 -20.89
CA GLU A 43 -18.89 -6.37 -22.12
C GLU A 43 -19.83 -5.19 -21.83
N ALA A 44 -20.48 -5.14 -20.65
CA ALA A 44 -21.26 -3.97 -20.22
C ALA A 44 -20.40 -2.71 -19.99
N PHE A 45 -19.08 -2.87 -19.92
CA PHE A 45 -18.08 -1.82 -19.72
C PHE A 45 -17.26 -1.55 -21.00
N SER A 46 -17.77 -1.96 -22.16
CA SER A 46 -17.11 -1.74 -23.46
C SER A 46 -16.61 -0.30 -23.62
N GLY A 47 -15.37 -0.14 -24.09
CA GLY A 47 -14.69 1.15 -24.23
C GLY A 47 -14.03 1.68 -22.94
N ARG A 48 -14.17 1.01 -21.80
CA ARG A 48 -13.49 1.35 -20.53
C ARG A 48 -12.55 0.26 -20.02
N TYR A 49 -12.33 -0.79 -20.79
CA TYR A 49 -11.31 -1.78 -20.48
C TYR A 49 -10.60 -2.26 -21.74
N ASP A 50 -9.35 -2.66 -21.57
CA ASP A 50 -8.58 -3.44 -22.53
C ASP A 50 -8.04 -4.72 -21.87
N ILE A 51 -7.74 -5.73 -22.67
CA ILE A 51 -7.07 -6.95 -22.21
C ILE A 51 -5.75 -7.11 -22.95
N VAL A 52 -4.65 -7.22 -22.20
CA VAL A 52 -3.33 -7.56 -22.73
C VAL A 52 -3.02 -9.00 -22.34
N HIS A 53 -3.01 -9.88 -23.35
CA HIS A 53 -2.78 -11.29 -23.13
C HIS A 53 -1.33 -11.59 -22.73
N THR A 54 -1.16 -12.34 -21.64
CA THR A 54 0.04 -13.13 -21.39
C THR A 54 -0.28 -14.33 -20.49
N PRO A 55 0.20 -15.55 -20.84
CA PRO A 55 0.00 -16.73 -20.00
C PRO A 55 1.01 -16.82 -18.84
N LYS A 56 2.04 -15.97 -18.80
CA LYS A 56 3.11 -16.07 -17.78
C LYS A 56 2.77 -15.26 -16.54
N THR A 57 3.03 -15.83 -15.37
CA THR A 57 2.86 -15.18 -14.07
C THR A 57 4.10 -15.43 -13.22
N PHE A 58 4.29 -14.61 -12.18
CA PHE A 58 5.24 -14.96 -11.12
C PHE A 58 4.54 -15.80 -10.07
N LEU A 59 5.25 -16.78 -9.54
CA LEU A 59 4.85 -17.52 -8.35
C LEU A 59 5.30 -16.75 -7.10
N ASP A 60 4.62 -16.98 -5.98
CA ASP A 60 5.01 -16.39 -4.70
C ASP A 60 6.37 -16.93 -4.20
N THR A 61 6.78 -18.10 -4.70
CA THR A 61 8.08 -18.73 -4.42
C THR A 61 9.20 -18.27 -5.33
N ASP A 62 8.92 -17.45 -6.35
CA ASP A 62 9.96 -16.95 -7.25
C ASP A 62 10.93 -16.03 -6.50
N LYS A 63 12.23 -16.27 -6.73
CA LYS A 63 13.31 -15.50 -6.09
C LYS A 63 13.50 -14.16 -6.81
N PRO A 64 13.88 -13.09 -6.11
CA PRO A 64 14.17 -11.77 -6.71
C PRO A 64 15.08 -11.82 -7.95
N ALA A 65 16.09 -12.69 -7.95
CA ALA A 65 17.06 -12.82 -9.04
C ALA A 65 16.45 -13.35 -10.37
N SER A 66 15.36 -14.13 -10.34
CA SER A 66 14.72 -14.63 -11.56
C SER A 66 13.76 -13.63 -12.17
N ILE A 67 13.17 -12.75 -11.36
CA ILE A 67 12.11 -11.81 -11.75
C ILE A 67 12.54 -10.92 -12.92
N LEU A 68 13.73 -10.31 -12.87
CA LEU A 68 14.22 -9.41 -13.93
C LEU A 68 14.78 -10.16 -15.15
N ARG A 69 15.33 -11.35 -14.96
CA ARG A 69 16.05 -12.08 -16.03
C ARG A 69 15.09 -12.84 -16.95
N SER A 70 14.11 -13.53 -16.38
CA SER A 70 13.20 -14.42 -17.13
C SER A 70 11.74 -13.99 -17.09
N GLY A 71 11.41 -12.94 -16.34
CA GLY A 71 10.03 -12.51 -16.09
C GLY A 71 9.45 -11.45 -17.02
N ARG A 72 10.14 -11.06 -18.10
CA ARG A 72 9.72 -9.96 -19.00
C ARG A 72 8.33 -10.13 -19.61
N ASP A 73 7.93 -11.36 -19.87
CA ASP A 73 6.59 -11.63 -20.41
C ASP A 73 5.53 -11.86 -19.33
N SER A 74 5.89 -11.84 -18.05
CA SER A 74 4.91 -12.07 -16.98
C SER A 74 3.85 -10.97 -16.93
N SER A 75 2.65 -11.30 -16.49
CA SER A 75 1.55 -10.34 -16.32
C SER A 75 1.96 -9.14 -15.47
N LEU A 76 2.73 -9.37 -14.40
CA LEU A 76 3.18 -8.31 -13.50
C LEU A 76 4.23 -7.40 -14.15
N TYR A 77 5.20 -7.96 -14.89
CA TYR A 77 6.17 -7.17 -15.63
C TYR A 77 5.47 -6.29 -16.66
N ARG A 78 4.56 -6.89 -17.44
CA ARG A 78 3.78 -6.19 -18.47
C ARG A 78 2.94 -5.06 -17.88
N CYS A 79 2.31 -5.24 -16.72
CA CYS A 79 1.61 -4.14 -16.03
C CYS A 79 2.53 -2.93 -15.78
N VAL A 80 3.72 -3.16 -15.25
CA VAL A 80 4.66 -2.07 -14.93
C VAL A 80 5.27 -1.47 -16.20
N GLU A 81 5.52 -2.28 -17.22
CA GLU A 81 6.01 -1.82 -18.54
C GLU A 81 4.99 -0.93 -19.24
N ILE A 82 3.70 -1.31 -19.27
CA ILE A 82 2.60 -0.50 -19.83
C ILE A 82 2.50 0.85 -19.10
N HIS A 83 2.64 0.84 -17.78
CA HIS A 83 2.65 2.08 -16.99
C HIS A 83 3.87 2.96 -17.30
N GLN A 84 5.07 2.35 -17.37
CA GLN A 84 6.30 3.04 -17.75
C GLN A 84 6.19 3.70 -19.14
N GLN A 85 5.51 3.04 -20.08
CA GLN A 85 5.27 3.54 -21.44
C GLN A 85 4.18 4.61 -21.53
N GLY A 86 3.55 5.00 -20.41
CA GLY A 86 2.51 6.02 -20.37
C GLY A 86 1.15 5.55 -20.90
N GLN A 87 0.97 4.25 -21.12
CA GLN A 87 -0.31 3.67 -21.56
C GLN A 87 -1.29 3.43 -20.40
N ALA A 88 -0.76 3.31 -19.18
CA ALA A 88 -1.54 3.27 -17.95
C ALA A 88 -1.01 4.31 -16.96
N SER A 89 -1.89 4.78 -16.07
CA SER A 89 -1.54 5.82 -15.10
C SER A 89 -1.17 5.28 -13.71
N ALA A 90 -1.54 4.03 -13.40
CA ALA A 90 -1.18 3.36 -12.16
C ALA A 90 -1.23 1.84 -12.34
N VAL A 91 -0.59 1.10 -11.42
CA VAL A 91 -0.60 -0.37 -11.39
C VAL A 91 -1.20 -0.87 -10.07
N VAL A 92 -2.11 -1.84 -10.16
CA VAL A 92 -2.65 -2.56 -8.99
C VAL A 92 -2.37 -4.04 -9.16
N SER A 93 -1.84 -4.69 -8.13
CA SER A 93 -1.60 -6.14 -8.15
C SER A 93 -1.72 -6.76 -6.76
N ALA A 94 -2.26 -7.97 -6.69
CA ALA A 94 -2.24 -8.81 -5.48
C ALA A 94 -1.11 -9.87 -5.49
N GLY A 95 -0.27 -9.90 -6.54
CA GLY A 95 0.77 -10.92 -6.73
C GLY A 95 1.99 -10.78 -5.78
N ASN A 96 3.14 -11.28 -6.20
CA ASN A 96 4.37 -11.26 -5.39
C ASN A 96 4.84 -9.82 -5.07
N THR A 97 4.89 -9.46 -3.78
CA THR A 97 5.32 -8.13 -3.31
C THR A 97 6.75 -7.78 -3.73
N GLY A 98 7.68 -8.74 -3.58
CA GLY A 98 9.09 -8.54 -3.93
C GLY A 98 9.28 -8.33 -5.44
N ALA A 99 8.51 -9.04 -6.27
CA ALA A 99 8.48 -8.83 -7.71
C ALA A 99 8.01 -7.41 -8.04
N LEU A 100 6.93 -6.96 -7.42
CA LEU A 100 6.35 -5.64 -7.66
C LEU A 100 7.33 -4.52 -7.27
N LEU A 101 7.96 -4.63 -6.11
CA LEU A 101 8.98 -3.69 -5.65
C LEU A 101 10.19 -3.64 -6.59
N LEU A 102 10.71 -4.81 -6.97
CA LEU A 102 11.87 -4.89 -7.86
C LEU A 102 11.58 -4.31 -9.25
N LEU A 103 10.40 -4.61 -9.80
CA LEU A 103 9.97 -4.09 -11.09
C LEU A 103 9.71 -2.58 -11.04
N GLY A 104 9.04 -2.09 -9.99
CA GLY A 104 8.82 -0.66 -9.79
C GLY A 104 10.14 0.11 -9.75
N ARG A 105 11.11 -0.36 -8.95
CA ARG A 105 12.44 0.24 -8.88
C ARG A 105 13.20 0.18 -10.20
N HIS A 106 13.11 -0.94 -10.93
CA HIS A 106 13.87 -1.12 -12.17
C HIS A 106 13.29 -0.34 -13.35
N LEU A 107 11.97 -0.36 -13.51
CA LEU A 107 11.28 0.22 -14.67
C LEU A 107 10.87 1.68 -14.42
N LEU A 108 10.22 1.98 -13.29
CA LEU A 108 9.73 3.34 -12.99
C LEU A 108 10.79 4.22 -12.34
N LYS A 109 11.75 3.61 -11.63
CA LYS A 109 12.77 4.31 -10.82
C LYS A 109 12.16 5.12 -9.67
N THR A 110 13.01 5.62 -8.78
CA THR A 110 12.59 6.52 -7.71
C THR A 110 12.40 7.94 -8.23
N VAL A 111 11.57 8.70 -7.53
CA VAL A 111 11.50 10.17 -7.67
C VAL A 111 12.89 10.76 -7.43
N GLU A 112 13.23 11.82 -8.16
CA GLU A 112 14.51 12.52 -7.97
C GLU A 112 14.68 12.97 -6.52
N GLY A 113 15.87 12.72 -5.95
CA GLY A 113 16.18 12.95 -4.55
C GLY A 113 15.79 11.81 -3.60
N VAL A 114 14.84 10.94 -3.95
CA VAL A 114 14.44 9.79 -3.12
C VAL A 114 15.41 8.61 -3.31
N GLU A 115 16.03 8.14 -2.22
CA GLU A 115 16.98 7.03 -2.26
C GLU A 115 16.30 5.67 -2.47
N LEU A 116 15.23 5.42 -1.71
CA LEU A 116 14.50 4.15 -1.71
C LEU A 116 12.99 4.43 -1.66
N PRO A 117 12.15 3.66 -2.39
CA PRO A 117 10.72 3.69 -2.17
C PRO A 117 10.38 2.95 -0.87
N ALA A 118 9.22 3.26 -0.28
CA ALA A 118 8.68 2.58 0.89
C ALA A 118 7.34 1.91 0.56
N ILE A 119 6.99 0.81 1.23
CA ILE A 119 5.61 0.30 1.21
C ILE A 119 4.85 0.97 2.34
N VAL A 120 3.70 1.56 2.02
CA VAL A 120 2.86 2.28 2.97
C VAL A 120 1.61 1.46 3.26
N ALA A 121 1.39 1.10 4.52
CA ALA A 121 0.12 0.52 4.95
C ALA A 121 -0.78 1.60 5.55
N THR A 122 -2.07 1.52 5.28
CA THR A 122 -3.05 2.29 6.04
C THR A 122 -3.50 1.47 7.24
N LEU A 123 -3.35 2.03 8.43
CA LEU A 123 -3.81 1.46 9.68
C LEU A 123 -5.17 2.05 10.07
N PRO A 124 -6.08 1.23 10.63
CA PRO A 124 -7.22 1.80 11.34
C PRO A 124 -6.70 2.59 12.54
N ASP A 125 -7.37 3.69 12.87
CA ASP A 125 -7.10 4.45 14.09
C ASP A 125 -8.42 4.73 14.81
N ILE A 126 -8.39 4.92 16.13
CA ILE A 126 -9.59 5.20 16.94
C ILE A 126 -10.30 6.48 16.49
N ASN A 127 -9.55 7.47 16.00
CA ASN A 127 -10.10 8.75 15.56
C ASN A 127 -10.25 8.82 14.03
N SER A 128 -9.36 8.18 13.27
CA SER A 128 -9.42 8.18 11.80
C SER A 128 -8.63 7.02 11.18
N LYS A 129 -7.46 7.31 10.60
CA LYS A 129 -6.52 6.40 9.95
C LYS A 129 -5.12 6.94 10.15
N ALA A 130 -4.14 6.05 10.16
CA ALA A 130 -2.72 6.41 10.13
C ALA A 130 -2.01 5.71 8.96
N LEU A 131 -0.93 6.29 8.49
CA LEU A 131 -0.03 5.66 7.52
C LEU A 131 1.18 5.11 8.26
N LEU A 132 1.53 3.85 8.02
CA LEU A 132 2.76 3.25 8.50
C LEU A 132 3.72 3.03 7.34
N LEU A 133 4.92 3.58 7.46
CA LEU A 133 6.03 3.45 6.52
C LEU A 133 7.27 3.01 7.30
N ASP A 134 8.17 2.19 6.78
CA ASP A 134 8.02 1.23 5.70
C ASP A 134 7.47 -0.10 6.28
N VAL A 135 6.66 -0.84 5.52
CA VAL A 135 6.13 -2.16 5.95
C VAL A 135 6.71 -3.34 5.17
N GLY A 136 7.87 -3.15 4.53
CA GLY A 136 8.68 -4.26 4.04
C GLY A 136 9.34 -4.07 2.69
N ALA A 137 9.49 -2.84 2.18
CA ALA A 137 10.35 -2.62 1.02
C ALA A 137 11.84 -2.76 1.36
N ASN A 138 12.26 -2.25 2.51
CA ASN A 138 13.66 -2.13 2.90
C ASN A 138 13.83 -2.66 4.32
N LEU A 139 14.63 -3.72 4.50
CA LEU A 139 14.79 -4.36 5.80
C LEU A 139 15.45 -3.47 6.86
N ALA A 140 16.32 -2.56 6.44
CA ALA A 140 16.98 -1.58 7.28
C ALA A 140 17.08 -0.27 6.49
N CYS A 141 16.99 0.85 7.21
CA CYS A 141 17.01 2.19 6.63
C CYS A 141 17.98 3.08 7.41
N SER A 142 18.71 3.94 6.70
CA SER A 142 19.53 4.98 7.33
C SER A 142 18.65 6.12 7.88
N PRO A 143 19.18 7.00 8.76
CA PRO A 143 18.43 8.15 9.27
C PRO A 143 17.85 9.04 8.17
N ARG A 144 18.64 9.31 7.13
CA ARG A 144 18.20 10.11 5.98
C ARG A 144 17.08 9.43 5.18
N GLN A 145 17.09 8.10 5.08
CA GLN A 145 16.01 7.36 4.42
C GLN A 145 14.72 7.42 5.23
N LEU A 146 14.81 7.32 6.56
CA LEU A 146 13.65 7.49 7.44
C LEU A 146 13.11 8.93 7.41
N GLU A 147 13.98 9.94 7.34
CA GLU A 147 13.57 11.33 7.09
C GLU A 147 12.80 11.48 5.77
N GLN A 148 13.30 10.88 4.68
CA GLN A 148 12.59 10.87 3.39
C GLN A 148 11.23 10.17 3.50
N PHE A 149 11.12 9.09 4.29
CA PHE A 149 9.85 8.40 4.51
C PHE A 149 8.86 9.28 5.27
N ALA A 150 9.31 10.08 6.24
CA ALA A 150 8.48 11.08 6.91
C ALA A 150 7.95 12.14 5.94
N ILE A 151 8.80 12.67 5.06
CA ILE A 151 8.41 13.66 4.05
C ILE A 151 7.39 13.07 3.07
N MET A 152 7.69 11.90 2.49
CA MET A 152 6.80 11.24 1.56
C MET A 152 5.46 10.87 2.21
N GLY A 153 5.51 10.30 3.42
CA GLY A 153 4.32 9.95 4.21
C GLY A 153 3.45 11.17 4.51
N SER A 154 4.08 12.32 4.81
CA SER A 154 3.37 13.58 5.06
C SER A 154 2.63 14.07 3.82
N VAL A 155 3.26 14.03 2.65
CA VAL A 155 2.60 14.39 1.38
C VAL A 155 1.38 13.51 1.12
N LEU A 156 1.53 12.19 1.29
CA LEU A 156 0.44 11.25 1.07
C LEU A 156 -0.70 11.44 2.07
N ALA A 157 -0.39 11.55 3.37
CA ALA A 157 -1.37 11.76 4.43
C ALA A 157 -2.11 13.10 4.27
N GLN A 158 -1.41 14.17 3.89
CA GLN A 158 -2.04 15.47 3.66
C GLN A 158 -3.09 15.41 2.56
N LYS A 159 -2.81 14.68 1.47
CA LYS A 159 -3.79 14.48 0.39
C LYS A 159 -4.95 13.58 0.78
N GLN A 160 -4.68 12.50 1.51
CA GLN A 160 -5.72 11.55 1.90
C GLN A 160 -6.63 12.07 3.03
N PHE A 161 -6.07 12.78 4.00
CA PHE A 161 -6.77 13.17 5.24
C PHE A 161 -7.18 14.64 5.27
N GLY A 162 -6.62 15.48 4.38
CA GLY A 162 -6.99 16.89 4.26
C GLY A 162 -6.51 17.78 5.42
N CYS A 163 -5.55 17.31 6.21
CA CYS A 163 -4.95 18.05 7.32
C CYS A 163 -3.41 18.02 7.25
N ALA A 164 -2.74 18.89 8.01
CA ALA A 164 -1.30 18.80 8.21
C ALA A 164 -1.00 17.60 9.14
N PRO A 165 -0.38 16.52 8.63
CA PRO A 165 -0.27 15.28 9.40
C PRO A 165 0.82 15.39 10.46
N ARG A 166 0.55 14.88 11.66
CA ARG A 166 1.58 14.63 12.66
C ARG A 166 2.40 13.42 12.25
N VAL A 167 3.72 13.54 12.39
CA VAL A 167 4.68 12.49 12.07
C VAL A 167 5.33 11.98 13.35
N ALA A 168 5.28 10.68 13.59
CA ALA A 168 5.98 10.04 14.69
C ALA A 168 6.95 8.96 14.20
N LEU A 169 8.01 8.72 14.98
CA LEU A 169 8.90 7.57 14.80
C LEU A 169 8.43 6.42 15.69
N LEU A 170 8.21 5.25 15.11
CA LEU A 170 7.93 4.05 15.89
C LEU A 170 9.19 3.66 16.68
N ASN A 171 9.04 3.51 17.99
CA ASN A 171 10.17 3.25 18.87
C ASN A 171 9.79 2.28 20.00
N VAL A 172 10.81 1.83 20.74
CA VAL A 172 10.68 0.96 21.92
C VAL A 172 10.32 1.73 23.21
N GLY A 173 10.12 3.04 23.10
CA GLY A 173 9.71 3.91 24.20
C GLY A 173 9.57 5.36 23.74
N ALA A 174 8.88 6.17 24.52
CA ALA A 174 8.63 7.58 24.22
C ALA A 174 9.82 8.50 24.57
N GLU A 175 10.80 8.01 25.33
CA GLU A 175 11.95 8.78 25.80
C GLU A 175 13.05 8.92 24.74
N GLU A 176 13.63 10.12 24.62
CA GLU A 176 14.62 10.48 23.56
C GLU A 176 15.87 9.57 23.49
N TYR A 177 16.28 8.99 24.61
CA TYR A 177 17.47 8.14 24.68
C TYR A 177 17.20 6.67 24.30
N LYS A 178 15.94 6.28 24.07
CA LYS A 178 15.56 4.91 23.70
C LYS A 178 15.55 4.74 22.18
N GLY A 179 15.69 3.48 21.75
CA GLY A 179 15.73 3.12 20.33
C GLY A 179 17.14 2.95 19.81
N THR A 180 17.23 2.67 18.51
CA THR A 180 18.51 2.51 17.82
C THR A 180 19.16 3.86 17.57
N ALA A 181 20.48 3.86 17.30
CA ALA A 181 21.18 5.07 16.89
C ALA A 181 20.54 5.71 15.64
N ASP A 182 20.04 4.89 14.71
CA ASP A 182 19.39 5.39 13.51
C ASP A 182 18.07 6.13 13.81
N VAL A 183 17.25 5.60 14.73
CA VAL A 183 15.99 6.24 15.15
C VAL A 183 16.27 7.56 15.89
N GLN A 184 17.26 7.58 16.78
CA GLN A 184 17.64 8.79 17.51
C GLN A 184 18.17 9.89 16.57
N GLU A 185 19.00 9.51 15.59
CA GLU A 185 19.51 10.47 14.62
C GLU A 185 18.40 10.96 13.68
N THR A 186 17.48 10.09 13.29
CA THR A 186 16.29 10.50 12.50
C THR A 186 15.47 11.54 13.25
N ALA A 187 15.26 11.36 14.56
CA ALA A 187 14.52 12.32 15.37
C ALA A 187 15.19 13.71 15.34
N ARG A 188 16.52 13.79 15.46
CA ARG A 188 17.26 15.05 15.35
C ARG A 188 17.10 15.71 13.98
N LEU A 189 17.14 14.92 12.90
CA LEU A 189 16.91 15.44 11.56
C LEU A 189 15.49 16.03 11.44
N LEU A 190 14.48 15.29 11.90
CA LEU A 190 13.08 15.71 11.84
C LEU A 190 12.76 16.93 12.72
N GLU A 191 13.42 17.09 13.86
CA GLU A 191 13.30 18.29 14.71
C GLU A 191 13.76 19.56 14.00
N THR A 192 14.74 19.45 13.10
CA THR A 192 15.25 20.57 12.30
C THR A 192 14.48 20.80 10.99
N GLN A 193 13.53 19.92 10.66
CA GLN A 193 12.81 19.94 9.39
C GLN A 193 11.52 20.76 9.49
N GLU A 194 11.56 22.03 9.08
CA GLU A 194 10.45 22.98 9.22
C GLU A 194 9.17 22.55 8.47
N THR A 195 9.29 21.74 7.42
CA THR A 195 8.15 21.27 6.63
C THR A 195 7.43 20.07 7.25
N ILE A 196 7.92 19.53 8.38
CA ILE A 196 7.38 18.34 9.03
C ILE A 196 6.85 18.69 10.42
N ASN A 197 5.62 18.26 10.69
CA ASN A 197 5.02 18.34 12.02
C ASN A 197 5.44 17.12 12.85
N PHE A 198 6.69 17.10 13.29
CA PHE A 198 7.25 15.98 14.06
C PHE A 198 6.72 15.98 15.49
N SER A 199 6.08 14.88 15.89
CA SER A 199 5.44 14.69 17.20
C SER A 199 6.22 13.74 18.13
N GLY A 200 7.48 13.43 17.82
CA GLY A 200 8.32 12.57 18.63
C GLY A 200 8.14 11.08 18.35
N PHE A 201 8.22 10.27 19.40
CA PHE A 201 8.17 8.81 19.32
C PHE A 201 6.79 8.25 19.66
N VAL A 202 6.45 7.11 19.06
CA VAL A 202 5.26 6.33 19.39
C VAL A 202 5.64 4.87 19.66
N GLU A 203 5.07 4.26 20.69
CA GLU A 203 5.24 2.85 20.99
C GLU A 203 4.20 2.00 20.25
N ALA A 204 4.54 0.74 19.95
CA ALA A 204 3.70 -0.14 19.13
C ALA A 204 2.29 -0.40 19.71
N ASN A 205 2.14 -0.38 21.03
CA ASN A 205 0.83 -0.52 21.71
C ASN A 205 -0.06 0.72 21.53
N ALA A 206 0.53 1.89 21.29
CA ALA A 206 -0.18 3.17 21.15
C ALA A 206 -0.46 3.55 19.69
N VAL A 207 0.05 2.80 18.71
CA VAL A 207 -0.08 3.12 17.27
C VAL A 207 -1.55 3.28 16.81
N PHE A 208 -2.49 2.58 17.45
CA PHE A 208 -3.92 2.61 17.10
C PHE A 208 -4.74 3.63 17.92
N GLU A 209 -4.07 4.48 18.72
CA GLU A 209 -4.71 5.44 19.64
C GLU A 209 -4.79 6.88 19.10
N GLY A 210 -4.26 7.12 17.90
CA GLY A 210 -4.40 8.40 17.20
C GLY A 210 -3.37 9.43 17.59
N HIS A 211 -2.17 8.99 17.95
CA HIS A 211 -1.05 9.88 18.30
C HIS A 211 -0.42 10.55 17.08
N ALA A 212 -0.47 9.92 15.90
CA ALA A 212 0.08 10.47 14.66
C ALA A 212 -0.65 9.95 13.42
N GLU A 213 -0.69 10.76 12.36
CA GLU A 213 -1.24 10.39 11.05
C GLU A 213 -0.21 9.67 10.17
N VAL A 214 1.08 9.88 10.44
CA VAL A 214 2.21 9.24 9.74
C VAL A 214 3.16 8.67 10.78
N ILE A 215 3.46 7.38 10.66
CA ILE A 215 4.33 6.64 11.57
C ILE A 215 5.44 6.04 10.73
N VAL A 216 6.69 6.34 11.09
CA VAL A 216 7.88 5.97 10.34
C VAL A 216 8.74 4.97 11.11
N CYS A 217 9.21 3.94 10.40
CA CYS A 217 10.08 2.86 10.86
C CYS A 217 10.79 2.20 9.66
N ASP A 218 11.76 1.33 9.93
CA ASP A 218 12.31 0.45 8.91
C ASP A 218 11.32 -0.67 8.53
N GLY A 219 11.52 -1.24 7.35
CA GLY A 219 10.63 -2.27 6.81
C GLY A 219 10.65 -3.59 7.56
N PHE A 220 11.68 -3.89 8.37
CA PHE A 220 11.62 -5.08 9.23
C PHE A 220 10.63 -4.85 10.37
N VAL A 221 10.76 -3.75 11.11
CA VAL A 221 9.87 -3.39 12.22
C VAL A 221 8.44 -3.23 11.71
N GLY A 222 8.22 -2.46 10.64
CA GLY A 222 6.87 -2.21 10.13
C GLY A 222 6.18 -3.48 9.63
N ASN A 223 6.89 -4.38 8.95
CA ASN A 223 6.34 -5.67 8.49
C ASN A 223 5.96 -6.59 9.65
N VAL A 224 6.79 -6.64 10.70
CA VAL A 224 6.48 -7.41 11.93
C VAL A 224 5.24 -6.82 12.60
N MET A 225 5.18 -5.50 12.75
CA MET A 225 4.04 -4.80 13.34
C MET A 225 2.73 -5.16 12.61
N ILE A 226 2.65 -4.96 11.29
CA ILE A 226 1.38 -5.17 10.58
C ILE A 226 0.90 -6.62 10.64
N LYS A 227 1.84 -7.59 10.61
CA LYS A 227 1.51 -9.01 10.70
C LYS A 227 1.08 -9.41 12.10
N ALA A 228 1.74 -8.90 13.13
CA ALA A 228 1.37 -9.14 14.52
C ALA A 228 -0.02 -8.54 14.81
N SER A 229 -0.27 -7.31 14.38
CA SER A 229 -1.57 -6.64 14.55
C SER A 229 -2.69 -7.37 13.83
N ALA A 230 -2.49 -7.76 12.56
CA ALA A 230 -3.48 -8.54 11.81
C ALA A 230 -3.76 -9.90 12.46
N GLY A 231 -2.72 -10.60 12.93
CA GLY A 231 -2.84 -11.88 13.63
C GLY A 231 -3.64 -11.76 14.94
N ALA A 232 -3.34 -10.73 15.75
CA ALA A 232 -4.05 -10.46 17.00
C ALA A 232 -5.53 -10.13 16.77
N VAL A 233 -5.84 -9.28 15.79
CA VAL A 233 -7.22 -8.93 15.43
C VAL A 233 -7.98 -10.16 14.95
N ASN A 234 -7.40 -10.96 14.06
CA ASN A 234 -8.05 -12.18 13.56
C ASN A 234 -8.30 -13.21 14.68
N ALA A 235 -7.35 -13.38 15.61
CA ALA A 235 -7.52 -14.26 16.76
C ALA A 235 -8.66 -13.78 17.68
N LEU A 236 -8.71 -12.49 18.00
CA LEU A 236 -9.76 -11.90 18.84
C LEU A 236 -11.14 -12.01 18.18
N ILE A 237 -11.25 -11.67 16.90
CA ILE A 237 -12.50 -11.80 16.13
C ILE A 237 -12.99 -13.24 16.12
N SER A 238 -12.08 -14.20 15.91
CA SER A 238 -12.45 -15.62 15.87
C SER A 238 -13.02 -16.11 17.20
N GLN A 239 -12.44 -15.66 18.33
CA GLN A 239 -12.94 -15.95 19.67
C GLN A 239 -14.28 -15.27 19.98
N ILE A 240 -14.45 -14.02 19.52
CA ILE A 240 -15.71 -13.30 19.68
C ILE A 240 -16.80 -14.05 18.91
N ILE A 241 -16.60 -14.32 17.61
CA ILE A 241 -17.58 -15.01 16.76
C ILE A 241 -17.96 -16.39 17.31
N SER A 242 -17.02 -17.16 17.86
CA SER A 242 -17.33 -18.47 18.43
C SER A 242 -18.23 -18.44 19.68
N ASN A 243 -18.34 -17.28 20.33
CA ASN A 243 -19.07 -17.10 21.60
C ASN A 243 -20.34 -16.25 21.47
N ILE A 244 -20.72 -15.82 20.26
CA ILE A 244 -21.90 -14.96 20.03
C ILE A 244 -23.19 -15.77 20.05
N THR A 245 -24.20 -15.23 20.75
CA THR A 245 -25.60 -15.64 20.61
C THR A 245 -26.32 -14.76 19.59
N VAL A 246 -27.38 -15.29 18.93
CA VAL A 246 -28.09 -14.64 17.80
C VAL A 246 -28.57 -13.21 18.09
N SER A 247 -28.81 -12.84 19.37
CA SER A 247 -29.27 -11.50 19.77
C SER A 247 -28.18 -10.41 19.77
N GLU A 248 -26.90 -10.75 19.72
CA GLU A 248 -25.78 -9.79 19.81
C GLU A 248 -25.14 -9.48 18.44
N GLU A 249 -25.63 -10.11 17.37
CA GLU A 249 -25.04 -10.04 16.03
C GLU A 249 -24.99 -8.64 15.44
N ALA A 250 -25.98 -7.78 15.69
CA ALA A 250 -26.06 -6.45 15.06
C ALA A 250 -24.95 -5.50 15.56
N SER A 251 -24.71 -5.47 16.88
CA SER A 251 -23.67 -4.63 17.49
C SER A 251 -22.26 -5.10 17.10
N ILE A 252 -22.07 -6.42 16.98
CA ILE A 252 -20.76 -6.99 16.64
C ILE A 252 -20.45 -6.83 15.14
N ARG A 253 -21.46 -6.91 14.26
CA ARG A 253 -21.30 -6.56 12.84
C ARG A 253 -20.86 -5.11 12.65
N ALA A 254 -21.38 -4.17 13.45
CA ALA A 254 -20.98 -2.77 13.38
C ALA A 254 -19.49 -2.58 13.75
N VAL A 255 -19.02 -3.22 14.82
CA VAL A 255 -17.60 -3.20 15.24
C VAL A 255 -16.72 -3.89 14.19
N TYR A 256 -17.13 -5.06 13.69
CA TYR A 256 -16.44 -5.79 12.64
C TYR A 256 -16.28 -4.96 11.36
N SER A 257 -17.32 -4.21 10.96
CA SER A 257 -17.26 -3.35 9.77
C SER A 257 -16.26 -2.18 9.89
N ARG A 258 -15.95 -1.74 11.11
CA ARG A 258 -14.94 -0.71 11.39
C ARG A 258 -13.53 -1.29 11.43
N LEU A 259 -13.39 -2.51 11.94
CA LEU A 259 -12.12 -3.23 12.06
C LEU A 259 -11.77 -4.05 10.81
N ASN A 260 -12.65 -4.11 9.80
CA ASN A 260 -12.44 -4.94 8.61
C ASN A 260 -11.16 -4.49 7.87
N PRO A 261 -10.08 -5.29 7.89
CA PRO A 261 -8.81 -4.92 7.30
C PRO A 261 -8.90 -4.76 5.77
N GLN A 262 -9.89 -5.37 5.12
CA GLN A 262 -10.10 -5.26 3.68
C GLN A 262 -10.41 -3.81 3.24
N ARG A 263 -10.97 -2.97 4.13
CA ARG A 263 -11.24 -1.54 3.84
C ARG A 263 -9.97 -0.71 3.70
N PHE A 264 -8.86 -1.20 4.25
CA PHE A 264 -7.55 -0.55 4.25
C PHE A 264 -6.57 -1.26 3.30
N ASN A 265 -7.10 -2.10 2.41
CA ASN A 265 -6.31 -2.77 1.41
C ASN A 265 -5.85 -1.79 0.32
N GLY A 266 -4.65 -2.04 -0.20
CA GLY A 266 -3.94 -1.18 -1.13
C GLY A 266 -2.75 -0.51 -0.48
N ALA A 267 -1.66 -1.26 -0.30
CA ALA A 267 -0.41 -0.72 0.21
C ALA A 267 0.38 -0.05 -0.92
N THR A 268 0.66 1.23 -0.79
CA THR A 268 1.28 2.03 -1.85
C THR A 268 2.80 1.89 -1.84
N LEU A 269 3.41 1.69 -3.01
CA LEU A 269 4.85 1.75 -3.18
C LEU A 269 5.24 3.21 -3.45
N LEU A 270 5.43 3.95 -2.37
CA LEU A 270 5.63 5.40 -2.37
C LEU A 270 7.08 5.76 -2.70
N GLY A 271 7.28 6.85 -3.43
CA GLY A 271 8.62 7.32 -3.83
C GLY A 271 9.11 6.82 -5.18
N LEU A 272 8.28 6.09 -5.93
CA LEU A 272 8.51 5.78 -7.35
C LEU A 272 8.00 6.90 -8.26
N GLN A 273 8.53 7.02 -9.47
CA GLN A 273 8.05 8.02 -10.45
C GLN A 273 6.63 7.75 -10.97
N GLY A 274 6.08 6.57 -10.68
CA GLY A 274 4.74 6.16 -11.05
C GLY A 274 4.04 5.42 -9.91
N ASN A 275 2.71 5.38 -9.97
CA ASN A 275 1.88 4.87 -8.89
C ASN A 275 1.73 3.35 -8.98
N ILE A 276 2.14 2.67 -7.91
CA ILE A 276 1.96 1.23 -7.77
C ILE A 276 1.30 0.94 -6.42
N VAL A 277 0.18 0.22 -6.44
CA VAL A 277 -0.56 -0.22 -5.26
C VAL A 277 -0.55 -1.75 -5.15
N LYS A 278 -0.05 -2.25 -4.03
CA LYS A 278 -0.04 -3.66 -3.66
C LYS A 278 -1.32 -4.01 -2.89
N SER A 279 -2.22 -4.77 -3.51
CA SER A 279 -3.30 -5.42 -2.78
C SER A 279 -2.78 -6.62 -1.99
N HIS A 280 -3.38 -6.93 -0.86
CA HIS A 280 -3.10 -8.17 -0.13
C HIS A 280 -3.42 -9.42 -1.00
N GLY A 281 -2.68 -10.52 -0.80
CA GLY A 281 -2.81 -11.74 -1.62
C GLY A 281 -4.15 -12.46 -1.45
N ASN A 282 -4.69 -12.44 -0.23
CA ASN A 282 -5.99 -13.02 0.15
C ASN A 282 -7.15 -11.99 0.11
N ALA A 283 -6.97 -10.87 -0.60
CA ALA A 283 -7.99 -9.85 -0.70
C ALA A 283 -9.29 -10.43 -1.28
N ASP A 284 -10.43 -10.01 -0.74
CA ASP A 284 -11.72 -10.29 -1.36
C ASP A 284 -12.05 -9.27 -2.47
N ILE A 285 -13.20 -9.45 -3.12
CA ILE A 285 -13.68 -8.57 -4.20
C ILE A 285 -13.72 -7.11 -3.74
N PHE A 286 -14.22 -6.87 -2.53
CA PHE A 286 -14.35 -5.53 -1.98
C PHE A 286 -12.98 -4.92 -1.67
N GLY A 287 -12.09 -5.65 -0.99
CA GLY A 287 -10.75 -5.18 -0.64
C GLY A 287 -9.90 -4.89 -1.87
N PHE A 288 -9.94 -5.73 -2.91
CA PHE A 288 -9.22 -5.43 -4.15
C PHE A 288 -9.81 -4.21 -4.87
N SER A 289 -11.13 -3.98 -4.79
CA SER A 289 -11.74 -2.74 -5.32
C SER A 289 -11.30 -1.49 -4.55
N CYS A 290 -11.06 -1.60 -3.23
CA CYS A 290 -10.46 -0.52 -2.44
C CYS A 290 -9.05 -0.20 -2.92
N ALA A 291 -8.23 -1.21 -3.24
CA ALA A 291 -6.89 -1.00 -3.78
C ALA A 291 -6.91 -0.32 -5.17
N ILE A 292 -7.91 -0.62 -6.02
CA ILE A 292 -8.13 0.09 -7.29
C ILE A 292 -8.47 1.55 -7.05
N ASN A 293 -9.41 1.82 -6.14
CA ASN A 293 -9.80 3.18 -5.79
C ASN A 293 -8.64 3.99 -5.18
N GLN A 294 -7.79 3.34 -4.39
CA GLN A 294 -6.56 3.93 -3.86
C GLN A 294 -5.64 4.41 -5.00
N ALA A 295 -5.34 3.52 -5.96
CA ALA A 295 -4.48 3.85 -7.09
C ALA A 295 -5.07 4.99 -7.96
N TYR A 296 -6.39 4.99 -8.17
CA TYR A 296 -7.08 6.05 -8.88
C TYR A 296 -6.93 7.41 -8.19
N ASN A 297 -7.14 7.45 -6.86
CA ASN A 297 -7.04 8.68 -6.07
C ASN A 297 -5.61 9.23 -6.04
N GLU A 298 -4.61 8.37 -5.81
CA GLU A 298 -3.20 8.77 -5.81
C GLU A 298 -2.73 9.31 -7.16
N GLN A 299 -3.24 8.73 -8.25
CA GLN A 299 -2.97 9.26 -9.58
C GLN A 299 -3.63 10.61 -9.81
N ARG A 300 -4.90 10.77 -9.44
CA ARG A 300 -5.61 12.05 -9.53
C ARG A 300 -4.88 13.14 -8.76
N ASP A 301 -4.34 12.81 -7.59
CA ASP A 301 -3.68 13.75 -6.70
C ASP A 301 -2.20 13.99 -7.06
N ALA A 302 -1.70 13.34 -8.13
CA ALA A 302 -0.35 13.50 -8.67
C ALA A 302 0.77 13.30 -7.63
N ILE A 303 0.61 12.31 -6.74
CA ILE A 303 1.49 12.05 -5.59
C ILE A 303 2.99 12.04 -5.94
N PRO A 304 3.48 11.37 -7.01
CA PRO A 304 4.92 11.38 -7.33
C PRO A 304 5.50 12.78 -7.60
N SER A 305 4.70 13.69 -8.15
CA SER A 305 5.15 15.07 -8.41
C SER A 305 5.22 15.89 -7.13
N LEU A 306 4.24 15.74 -6.24
CA LEU A 306 4.23 16.42 -4.94
C LEU A 306 5.37 15.95 -4.04
N ILE A 307 5.70 14.65 -4.09
CA ILE A 307 6.87 14.12 -3.38
C ILE A 307 8.16 14.76 -3.91
N ARG A 308 8.29 14.91 -5.23
CA ARG A 308 9.48 15.54 -5.84
C ARG A 308 9.66 16.96 -5.32
N GLU A 309 8.58 17.74 -5.30
CA GLU A 309 8.58 19.12 -4.80
C GLU A 309 8.94 19.17 -3.31
N ALA A 310 8.35 18.30 -2.49
CA ALA A 310 8.62 18.24 -1.06
C ALA A 310 10.07 17.85 -0.74
N ILE A 311 10.60 16.84 -1.44
CA ILE A 311 11.99 16.40 -1.29
C ILE A 311 12.98 17.48 -1.74
N ALA A 312 12.68 18.18 -2.84
CA ALA A 312 13.52 19.29 -3.31
C ALA A 312 13.51 20.48 -2.35
N SER A 313 12.39 20.73 -1.66
CA SER A 313 12.28 21.79 -0.65
C SER A 313 12.98 21.47 0.68
N ALA A 314 13.18 20.18 0.96
CA ALA A 314 13.79 19.70 2.20
C ALA A 314 15.32 19.45 2.08
N ALA A 315 15.88 19.55 0.87
CA ALA A 315 17.28 19.31 0.56
C ALA A 315 18.15 20.57 0.71
#